data_AF-A0A822ZNW1-F1
#
_entry.id   AF-A0A822ZNW1-F1
#
_cell.length_a   1.000
_cell.length_b   1.000
_cell.length_c   1.000
_cell.angle_alpha   90.00
_cell.angle_beta   90.00
_cell.angle_gamma   90.00
#
_symmetry.space_group_name_H-M   'P 1'
#
loop_
_entity.id
_entity.type
_entity.pdbx_description
1 polymer ?
#
loop_
_entity_poly.entity_id
_entity_poly.type
_entity_poly.pdbx_seq_one_letter_code
_entity_poly.pdbx_strand_id
1 'polypeptide(L)'
;MGNRARSSWLWQSLTYRLRLLKKGLIWCIGFGVEVNIWDDPWLPNSPDFKVQSPCPPDCEYRKVKDLILENPHCWNLEILRTLFNQAEINDIMAIPLSLQENEDILIWPKVQIIDTGRYFFRFYFFLKPVQRDRFKA
;
A
#
# COMPACT_ATOMS: atom_id res chain seq x y z
N MET A 1 30.18 33.14 -1.31
CA MET A 1 30.43 31.90 -0.54
C MET A 1 29.12 31.46 0.10
N GLY A 2 28.63 30.26 -0.23
CA GLY A 2 27.30 29.78 0.17
C GLY A 2 27.27 29.13 1.54
N ASN A 3 26.44 29.65 2.45
CA ASN A 3 26.13 29.02 3.73
C ASN A 3 25.22 27.81 3.51
N ARG A 4 25.78 26.59 3.57
CA ARG A 4 24.96 25.39 3.84
C ARG A 4 24.63 25.41 5.34
N ALA A 5 23.42 25.84 5.68
CA ALA A 5 22.91 25.73 7.04
C ALA A 5 22.96 24.26 7.48
N ARG A 6 23.78 23.94 8.48
CA ARG A 6 23.74 22.66 9.19
C ARG A 6 22.42 22.61 9.96
N SER A 7 21.45 21.83 9.48
CA SER A 7 20.25 21.50 10.24
C SER A 7 20.64 20.89 11.59
N SER A 8 19.98 21.27 12.69
CA SER A 8 20.35 20.77 14.02
C SER A 8 20.12 19.26 14.13
N TRP A 9 20.89 18.58 14.98
CA TRP A 9 20.78 17.13 15.23
C TRP A 9 19.35 16.70 15.62
N LEU A 10 18.62 17.57 16.34
CA LEU A 10 17.21 17.35 16.69
C LEU A 10 16.29 17.38 15.46
N TRP A 11 16.51 18.31 14.54
CA TRP A 11 15.74 18.36 13.29
C TRP A 11 16.05 17.17 12.39
N GLN A 12 17.31 16.72 12.35
CA GLN A 12 17.69 15.53 11.59
C GLN A 12 17.07 14.25 12.18
N SER A 13 17.07 14.09 13.51
CA SER A 13 16.46 12.92 14.16
C SER A 13 14.94 12.89 14.04
N LEU A 14 14.27 14.05 14.16
CA LEU A 14 12.83 14.16 13.95
C LEU A 14 12.44 13.88 12.50
N THR A 15 13.14 14.50 11.53
CA THR A 15 12.87 14.24 10.10
C THR A 15 13.12 12.79 9.73
N TYR A 16 14.14 12.14 10.30
CA TYR A 16 14.38 10.71 10.14
C TYR A 16 13.22 9.88 10.68
N ARG A 17 12.76 10.14 11.91
CA ARG A 17 11.61 9.43 12.50
C ARG A 17 10.33 9.65 11.70
N LEU A 18 10.07 10.87 11.22
CA LEU A 18 8.92 11.15 10.36
C LEU A 18 9.00 10.40 9.02
N ARG A 19 10.20 10.25 8.44
CA ARG A 19 10.42 9.43 7.24
C ARG A 19 10.14 7.95 7.53
N LEU A 20 10.61 7.43 8.67
CA LEU A 20 10.32 6.05 9.08
C LEU A 20 8.82 5.82 9.29
N LEU A 21 8.12 6.79 9.90
CA LEU A 21 6.68 6.73 10.04
C LEU A 21 6.01 6.68 8.65
N LYS A 22 6.40 7.54 7.72
CA LYS A 22 5.84 7.48 6.36
C LYS A 22 6.11 6.16 5.64
N LYS A 23 7.27 5.53 5.87
CA LYS A 23 7.62 4.21 5.31
C LYS A 23 6.80 3.05 5.88
N GLY A 24 6.19 3.22 7.05
CA GLY A 24 5.34 2.21 7.67
C GLY A 24 3.91 2.20 7.13
N LEU A 25 3.51 3.16 6.29
CA LEU A 25 2.15 3.23 5.76
C LEU A 25 1.97 2.29 4.57
N ILE A 26 0.80 1.66 4.49
CA ILE A 26 0.36 0.83 3.37
C ILE A 26 -1.04 1.26 2.92
N TRP A 27 -1.32 1.18 1.63
CA TRP A 27 -2.64 1.38 1.05
C TRP A 27 -3.48 0.12 1.21
N CYS A 28 -4.68 0.31 1.76
CA CYS A 28 -5.76 -0.66 1.66
C CYS A 28 -6.53 -0.37 0.37
N ILE A 29 -6.61 -1.36 -0.51
CA ILE A 29 -7.23 -1.19 -1.83
C ILE A 29 -8.75 -1.22 -1.71
N GLY A 30 -9.37 -0.12 -2.13
CA GLY A 30 -10.80 -0.04 -2.42
C GLY A 30 -11.01 -0.24 -3.92
N PHE A 31 -11.26 0.84 -4.65
CA PHE A 31 -11.30 0.83 -6.12
C PHE A 31 -9.92 0.84 -6.80
N GLY A 32 -8.84 1.15 -6.07
CA GLY A 32 -7.48 1.17 -6.61
C GLY A 32 -7.19 2.35 -7.56
N VAL A 33 -8.02 3.39 -7.54
CA VAL A 33 -7.91 4.55 -8.44
C VAL A 33 -6.76 5.48 -8.03
N GLU A 34 -6.51 5.60 -6.72
CA GLU A 34 -5.49 6.51 -6.19
C GLU A 34 -4.11 5.85 -6.15
N VAL A 35 -4.05 4.52 -6.08
CA VAL A 35 -2.83 3.76 -5.80
C VAL A 35 -2.08 3.40 -7.08
N ASN A 36 -0.81 3.81 -7.19
CA ASN A 36 0.10 3.39 -8.24
C ASN A 36 0.66 1.98 -7.96
N ILE A 37 0.68 1.13 -8.99
CA ILE A 37 1.09 -0.28 -8.87
C ILE A 37 2.53 -0.44 -8.35
N TRP A 38 3.49 0.37 -8.83
CA TRP A 38 4.91 0.21 -8.50
C TRP A 38 5.42 1.23 -7.49
N ASP A 39 4.88 2.45 -7.53
CA ASP A 39 5.41 3.54 -6.71
C ASP A 39 4.84 3.57 -5.30
N ASP A 40 3.62 3.06 -5.10
CA ASP A 40 2.93 3.13 -3.82
C ASP A 40 3.04 1.81 -3.03
N PRO A 41 3.10 1.87 -1.68
CA PRO A 41 3.11 0.69 -0.83
C PRO A 41 1.69 0.13 -0.68
N TRP A 42 1.35 -0.97 -1.35
CA TRP A 42 0.02 -1.61 -1.27
C TRP A 42 0.04 -3.14 -1.23
N LEU A 43 1.20 -3.77 -1.47
CA LEU A 43 1.36 -5.22 -1.51
C LEU A 43 1.91 -5.74 -0.17
N PRO A 44 1.09 -6.36 0.69
CA PRO A 44 1.45 -6.44 2.12
C PRO A 44 2.56 -7.43 2.49
N ASN A 45 2.74 -8.49 1.70
CA ASN A 45 3.75 -9.52 1.96
C ASN A 45 5.06 -9.28 1.20
N SER A 46 5.22 -8.11 0.58
CA SER A 46 6.35 -7.76 -0.25
C SER A 46 7.30 -6.77 0.46
N PRO A 47 8.61 -6.76 0.16
CA PRO A 47 9.53 -5.75 0.68
C PRO A 47 9.03 -4.31 0.47
N ASP A 48 9.14 -3.48 1.50
CA ASP A 48 8.62 -2.10 1.54
C ASP A 48 7.11 -1.97 1.19
N PHE A 49 6.37 -3.07 1.26
CA PHE A 49 4.98 -3.20 0.83
C PHE A 49 4.75 -2.91 -0.66
N LYS A 50 5.77 -3.06 -1.51
CA LYS A 50 5.70 -2.70 -2.94
C LYS A 50 5.88 -3.89 -3.86
N VAL A 51 5.32 -3.80 -5.06
CA VAL A 51 5.68 -4.71 -6.15
C VAL A 51 7.19 -4.65 -6.40
N GLN A 52 7.82 -5.81 -6.51
CA GLN A 52 9.23 -6.00 -6.85
C GLN A 52 9.43 -6.29 -8.33
N SER A 53 8.44 -6.87 -9.01
CA SER A 53 8.50 -7.06 -10.46
C SER A 53 8.66 -5.72 -11.17
N PRO A 54 9.63 -5.59 -12.09
CA PRO A 54 9.89 -4.33 -12.77
C PRO A 54 8.72 -3.93 -13.67
N CYS A 55 8.42 -2.64 -13.72
CA CYS A 55 7.44 -2.11 -14.67
C CYS A 55 7.95 -2.31 -16.10
N PRO A 56 7.20 -2.98 -16.99
CA PRO A 56 7.58 -3.10 -18.40
C PRO A 56 7.73 -1.72 -19.07
N PRO A 57 8.66 -1.54 -20.04
CA PRO A 57 8.89 -0.25 -20.68
C PRO A 57 7.64 0.36 -21.31
N ASP A 58 6.82 -0.48 -21.95
CA ASP A 58 5.58 -0.09 -22.63
C ASP A 58 4.34 -0.43 -21.80
N CYS A 59 4.44 -0.41 -20.48
CA CYS A 59 3.32 -0.71 -19.61
C CYS A 59 2.30 0.43 -19.61
N GLU A 60 1.08 0.12 -20.08
CA GLU A 60 -0.07 1.03 -20.08
C GLU A 60 -0.77 1.06 -18.72
N TYR A 61 -0.61 0.01 -17.91
CA TYR A 61 -1.18 -0.08 -16.58
C TYR A 61 -0.37 0.74 -15.59
N ARG A 62 -1.03 1.57 -14.76
CA ARG A 62 -0.35 2.44 -13.79
C ARG A 62 -0.99 2.39 -12.42
N LYS A 63 -2.30 2.15 -12.36
CA LYS A 63 -3.09 2.16 -11.14
C LYS A 63 -3.58 0.77 -10.81
N VAL A 64 -3.79 0.50 -9.51
CA VAL A 64 -4.26 -0.81 -9.06
C VAL A 64 -5.64 -1.13 -9.64
N LYS A 65 -6.48 -0.13 -9.90
CA LYS A 65 -7.75 -0.29 -10.63
C LYS A 65 -7.59 -0.99 -11.98
N ASP A 66 -6.45 -0.79 -12.66
CA ASP A 66 -6.21 -1.34 -13.99
C ASP A 66 -5.98 -2.87 -13.93
N LEU A 67 -5.72 -3.39 -12.73
CA LEU A 67 -5.59 -4.82 -12.44
C LEU A 67 -6.93 -5.45 -12.03
N ILE A 68 -8.02 -4.68 -11.96
CA ILE A 68 -9.33 -5.12 -11.47
C ILE A 68 -10.33 -5.15 -12.64
N LEU A 69 -11.07 -6.24 -12.77
CA LEU A 69 -12.25 -6.34 -13.61
C LEU A 69 -13.45 -5.73 -12.87
N GLU A 70 -14.28 -4.96 -13.56
CA GLU A 70 -15.49 -4.39 -12.95
C GLU A 70 -16.64 -5.40 -12.88
N ASN A 71 -16.75 -6.30 -13.87
CA ASN A 71 -17.84 -7.25 -14.00
C ASN A 71 -17.33 -8.63 -14.47
N PRO A 72 -17.12 -9.60 -13.57
CA PRO A 72 -17.29 -9.53 -12.11
C PRO A 72 -16.21 -8.67 -11.43
N HIS A 73 -16.51 -8.13 -10.25
CA HIS A 73 -15.56 -7.35 -9.45
C HIS A 73 -14.47 -8.26 -8.85
N CYS A 74 -13.41 -8.52 -9.61
CA CYS A 74 -12.32 -9.41 -9.24
C CYS A 74 -10.99 -9.00 -9.88
N TRP A 75 -9.88 -9.55 -9.39
CA TRP A 75 -8.56 -9.33 -10.00
C TRP A 75 -8.48 -9.93 -11.41
N ASN A 76 -7.93 -9.16 -12.36
CA ASN A 76 -7.66 -9.60 -13.73
C ASN A 76 -6.41 -10.48 -13.77
N LEU A 77 -6.61 -11.79 -13.60
CA LEU A 77 -5.54 -12.77 -13.52
C LEU A 77 -4.68 -12.85 -14.80
N GLU A 78 -5.24 -12.50 -15.97
CA GLU A 78 -4.48 -12.48 -17.22
C GLU A 78 -3.44 -11.36 -17.20
N ILE A 79 -3.83 -10.15 -16.80
CA ILE A 79 -2.89 -9.02 -16.63
C ILE A 79 -1.90 -9.33 -15.51
N LEU A 80 -2.35 -9.93 -14.40
CA LEU A 80 -1.43 -10.25 -13.30
C LEU A 80 -0.29 -11.18 -13.74
N ARG A 81 -0.60 -12.18 -14.59
CA ARG A 81 0.39 -13.12 -15.13
C ARG A 81 1.41 -12.49 -16.08
N THR A 82 1.09 -11.36 -16.70
CA THR A 82 2.02 -10.67 -17.60
C THR A 82 2.93 -9.70 -16.87
N LEU A 83 2.50 -9.15 -15.74
CA LEU A 83 3.20 -8.09 -15.02
C LEU A 83 3.99 -8.56 -13.79
N PHE A 84 3.54 -9.62 -13.12
CA PHE A 84 4.04 -9.99 -11.80
C PHE A 84 4.59 -11.41 -11.77
N ASN A 85 5.47 -11.69 -10.79
CA ASN A 85 5.94 -13.04 -10.53
C ASN A 85 4.89 -13.84 -9.73
N GLN A 86 5.01 -15.17 -9.71
CA GLN A 86 4.00 -16.03 -9.10
C GLN A 86 3.77 -15.76 -7.60
N ALA A 87 4.80 -15.35 -6.85
CA ALA A 87 4.66 -15.04 -5.43
C ALA A 87 3.79 -13.79 -5.24
N GLU A 88 4.07 -12.73 -5.99
CA GLU A 88 3.28 -11.50 -5.98
C GLU A 88 1.84 -11.74 -6.46
N ILE A 89 1.63 -12.55 -7.50
CA ILE A 89 0.28 -12.90 -7.96
C ILE A 89 -0.51 -13.53 -6.81
N ASN A 90 0.09 -14.47 -6.08
CA ASN A 90 -0.58 -15.11 -4.95
C ASN A 90 -0.92 -14.10 -3.83
N ASP A 91 -0.02 -13.16 -3.57
CA ASP A 91 -0.24 -12.11 -2.57
C ASP A 91 -1.32 -11.12 -2.99
N ILE A 92 -1.33 -10.67 -4.26
CA ILE A 92 -2.35 -9.78 -4.81
C ILE A 92 -3.71 -10.46 -4.77
N MET A 93 -3.79 -11.72 -5.22
CA MET A 93 -5.04 -12.50 -5.20
C MET A 93 -5.57 -12.76 -3.79
N ALA A 94 -4.71 -12.72 -2.77
CA ALA A 94 -5.12 -12.84 -1.36
C ALA A 94 -5.71 -11.55 -0.79
N ILE A 95 -5.56 -10.41 -1.47
CA ILE A 95 -6.20 -9.14 -1.08
C ILE A 95 -7.69 -9.22 -1.47
N PRO A 96 -8.61 -9.17 -0.51
CA PRO A 96 -10.02 -9.19 -0.83
C PRO A 96 -10.43 -7.81 -1.36
N LEU A 97 -11.04 -7.79 -2.54
CA LEU A 97 -11.66 -6.59 -3.09
C LEU A 97 -12.99 -6.36 -2.38
N SER A 98 -13.23 -5.14 -1.91
CA SER A 98 -14.49 -4.80 -1.26
C SER A 98 -15.59 -4.57 -2.30
N LEU A 99 -16.77 -5.16 -2.09
CA LEU A 99 -17.94 -4.93 -2.95
C LEU A 99 -18.68 -3.62 -2.63
N GLN A 100 -18.30 -2.96 -1.53
CA GLN A 100 -18.84 -1.64 -1.18
C GLN A 100 -17.96 -0.56 -1.78
N GLU A 101 -18.58 0.53 -2.24
CA GLU A 101 -17.91 1.71 -2.78
C GLU A 101 -16.95 2.31 -1.74
N ASN A 102 -15.74 1.78 -1.70
CA ASN A 102 -14.74 2.14 -0.72
C ASN A 102 -13.60 2.87 -1.43
N GLU A 103 -13.29 4.05 -0.92
CA GLU A 103 -12.12 4.81 -1.32
C GLU A 103 -10.84 4.08 -0.89
N ASP A 104 -9.74 4.33 -1.60
CA ASP A 104 -8.43 3.85 -1.20
C ASP A 104 -8.00 4.57 0.09
N ILE A 105 -7.51 3.83 1.09
CA ILE A 105 -7.14 4.42 2.38
C ILE A 105 -5.71 4.05 2.79
N LEU A 106 -4.96 5.03 3.28
CA LEU A 106 -3.66 4.80 3.92
C LEU A 106 -3.86 4.34 5.36
N ILE A 107 -3.29 3.18 5.69
CA ILE A 107 -3.33 2.61 7.04
C ILE A 107 -1.94 2.42 7.60
N TRP A 108 -1.85 2.47 8.92
CA TRP A 108 -0.70 1.90 9.62
C TRP A 108 -0.98 0.41 9.87
N PRO A 109 -0.18 -0.52 9.31
CA PRO A 109 -0.30 -1.93 9.59
C PRO A 109 0.05 -2.17 11.07
N LYS A 110 -0.89 -2.74 11.82
CA LYS A 110 -0.71 -3.26 13.16
C LYS A 110 0.11 -4.51 12.96
N VAL A 111 1.41 -4.36 13.16
CA VAL A 111 2.34 -5.48 13.15
C VAL A 111 2.01 -6.35 14.36
N GLN A 112 1.10 -7.31 14.21
CA GLN A 112 1.09 -8.49 15.06
C GLN A 112 2.03 -9.48 14.38
N ILE A 113 3.24 -9.61 14.93
CA ILE A 113 4.14 -10.70 14.57
C ILE A 113 3.47 -11.96 15.13
N ILE A 114 2.76 -12.68 14.27
CA ILE A 114 2.34 -14.05 14.56
C ILE A 114 3.49 -14.92 14.06
N ASP A 115 3.99 -15.85 14.88
CA ASP A 115 5.21 -16.67 14.75
C ASP A 115 5.39 -17.48 13.43
N THR A 116 4.59 -17.22 12.38
CA THR A 116 4.58 -17.96 11.11
C THR A 116 5.03 -17.15 9.90
N GLY A 117 5.47 -15.89 10.08
CA GLY A 117 6.01 -15.07 8.98
C GLY A 117 4.99 -14.70 7.90
N ARG A 118 3.69 -14.89 8.16
CA ARG A 118 2.58 -14.51 7.26
C ARG A 118 1.78 -13.39 7.89
N TYR A 119 1.69 -12.26 7.19
CA TYR A 119 0.89 -11.12 7.63
C TYR A 119 -0.58 -11.37 7.25
N PHE A 120 -1.41 -11.76 8.23
CA PHE A 120 -2.86 -11.86 8.02
C PHE A 120 -3.52 -10.49 8.26
N PHE A 121 -3.87 -9.77 7.19
CA PHE A 121 -4.63 -8.50 7.23
C PHE A 121 -6.14 -8.69 7.46
N ARG A 122 -6.54 -9.84 8.04
CA ARG A 122 -7.94 -10.23 8.28
C ARG A 122 -8.70 -9.25 9.18
N PHE A 123 -7.99 -8.37 9.90
CA PHE A 123 -8.55 -7.39 10.82
C PHE A 123 -8.92 -6.03 10.19
N TYR A 124 -8.47 -5.69 8.97
CA TYR A 124 -8.68 -4.34 8.44
C TYR A 124 -10.05 -4.09 7.83
N PHE A 125 -10.69 -5.12 7.28
CA PHE A 125 -12.04 -5.02 6.71
C PHE A 125 -13.16 -4.89 7.75
N PHE A 126 -12.84 -4.97 9.06
CA PHE A 126 -13.82 -4.85 10.16
C PHE A 126 -13.63 -3.65 11.08
N LEU A 127 -12.61 -2.80 10.88
CA LEU A 127 -12.47 -1.60 11.69
C LEU A 127 -13.25 -0.47 11.05
N LYS A 128 -14.43 -0.17 11.63
CA LYS A 128 -15.18 1.07 11.35
C LYS A 128 -14.21 2.26 11.35
N PRO A 129 -14.40 3.25 10.47
CA PRO A 129 -13.58 4.46 10.47
C PRO A 129 -13.60 5.04 11.89
N VAL A 130 -12.40 5.21 12.47
CA VAL A 130 -12.24 6.03 13.67
C VAL A 130 -12.73 7.42 13.29
N GLN A 131 -13.93 7.76 13.76
CA GLN A 131 -14.43 9.13 13.71
C GLN A 131 -13.41 9.98 14.45
N ARG A 132 -12.75 10.85 13.68
CA ARG A 132 -11.77 11.79 14.20
C ARG A 132 -12.55 12.88 14.92
N ASP A 133 -12.93 12.63 16.17
CA ASP A 133 -13.52 13.66 17.00
C ASP A 133 -12.56 14.84 17.10
N ARG A 134 -13.15 16.01 16.85
CA ARG A 134 -12.49 17.31 16.78
C ARG A 134 -11.78 17.60 18.10
N PHE A 135 -10.46 17.65 18.08
CA PHE A 135 -9.74 18.53 19.00
C PHE A 135 -9.92 19.96 18.48
N LYS A 136 -10.92 20.67 18.99
CA LYS A 136 -10.88 22.13 19.07
C LYS A 136 -10.34 22.47 20.46
N ALA A 137 -9.33 23.33 20.46
CA ALA A 137 -8.78 23.99 21.63
C ALA A 137 -9.83 24.82 22.37
#